data_AF-A0A962FXY9-F1
#
_entry.id   AF-A0A962FXY9-F1
#
_cell.length_a   1.000
_cell.length_b   1.000
_cell.length_c   1.000
_cell.angle_alpha   90.00
_cell.angle_beta   90.00
_cell.angle_gamma   90.00
#
_symmetry.space_group_name_H-M   'P 1'
#
loop_
_entity.id
_entity.type
_entity.pdbx_description
1 polymer ?
#
loop_
_entity_poly.entity_id
_entity_poly.type
_entity_poly.pdbx_seq_one_letter_code
_entity_poly.pdbx_strand_id
1 'polypeptide(L)' 'MTELMTAFKALRLHGMASGYAELVDSGGADVASAEWVFRHLLQAEQTDRALRSVRYQMRAAPFPLHRDLAGFEFD' A
#
# COMPACT_ATOMS: atom_id res chain seq x y z
N MET A 1 -7.88 18.16 -8.38
CA MET A 1 -7.64 16.71 -8.24
C MET A 1 -8.21 16.30 -6.89
N THR A 2 -9.16 15.36 -6.85
CA THR A 2 -9.83 14.97 -5.60
C THR A 2 -8.88 14.19 -4.67
N GLU A 3 -9.14 14.22 -3.36
CA GLU A 3 -8.37 13.47 -2.35
C GLU A 3 -8.26 11.98 -2.70
N LEU A 4 -9.34 11.39 -3.21
CA LEU A 4 -9.40 9.99 -3.60
C LEU A 4 -8.43 9.66 -4.75
N MET A 5 -8.34 10.53 -5.76
CA MET A 5 -7.39 10.36 -6.87
C MET A 5 -5.94 10.41 -6.40
N THR A 6 -5.63 11.28 -5.44
CA THR A 6 -4.31 11.36 -4.82
C THR A 6 -3.99 10.08 -4.05
N ALA A 7 -4.95 9.55 -3.28
CA ALA A 7 -4.80 8.30 -2.55
C ALA A 7 -4.57 7.09 -3.47
N PHE A 8 -5.31 6.98 -4.58
CA PHE A 8 -5.05 5.94 -5.59
C PHE A 8 -3.62 6.04 -6.14
N LYS A 9 -3.16 7.24 -6.48
CA LYS A 9 -1.80 7.47 -7.00
C LYS A 9 -0.71 7.15 -5.97
N ALA A 10 -0.93 7.46 -4.69
CA ALA A 10 -0.01 7.10 -3.60
C ALA A 10 0.17 5.57 -3.48
N LEU A 11 -0.89 4.80 -3.74
CA LEU A 11 -0.82 3.35 -3.82
C LEU A 11 -0.46 2.82 -5.23
N ARG A 12 0.01 3.67 -6.15
CA ARG A 12 0.35 3.30 -7.54
C ARG A 12 -0.79 2.65 -8.32
N LEU A 13 -2.04 2.92 -7.94
CA LEU A 13 -3.26 2.41 -8.60
C LEU A 13 -3.70 3.35 -9.74
N HIS A 14 -2.81 3.59 -10.70
CA HIS A 14 -3.03 4.60 -11.75
C HIS A 14 -4.28 4.33 -12.61
N GLY A 15 -4.55 3.07 -12.95
CA GLY A 15 -5.75 2.70 -13.71
C GLY A 15 -7.05 3.00 -12.95
N MET A 16 -7.08 2.78 -11.64
CA MET A 16 -8.24 3.12 -10.80
C MET A 16 -8.41 4.63 -10.68
N ALA A 17 -7.31 5.39 -10.58
CA ALA A 17 -7.36 6.84 -10.56
C ALA A 17 -7.96 7.42 -11.86
N SER A 18 -7.58 6.86 -13.03
CA SER A 18 -8.16 7.25 -14.31
C SER A 18 -9.63 6.86 -14.42
N GLY A 19 -9.98 5.61 -14.09
CA GLY A 19 -11.37 5.16 -14.14
C GLY A 19 -12.29 5.92 -13.19
N TYR A 20 -11.81 6.31 -12.01
CA TYR A 20 -12.57 7.16 -11.09
C TYR A 20 -12.79 8.57 -11.65
N ALA A 21 -11.80 9.15 -12.34
CA ALA A 21 -11.95 10.46 -12.98
C ALA A 21 -13.03 10.43 -14.08
N GLU A 22 -13.02 9.40 -14.93
CA GLU A 22 -14.05 9.19 -15.95
C GLU A 22 -15.45 9.02 -15.33
N LEU A 23 -15.54 8.27 -14.22
CA LEU A 23 -16.80 8.08 -13.49
C LEU A 23 -17.35 9.41 -12.94
N VAL A 24 -16.49 10.24 -12.36
CA VAL A 24 -16.86 11.57 -11.85
C VAL A 24 -17.30 12.49 -12.98
N ASP A 25 -16.56 12.52 -14.09
CA ASP A 25 -16.87 13.36 -15.25
C ASP A 25 -18.17 12.93 -15.95
N SER A 26 -18.52 11.64 -15.89
CA SER A 26 -19.79 11.11 -16.43
C SER A 26 -21.05 11.53 -15.64
N GLY A 27 -20.90 12.26 -14.53
CA GLY A 27 -22.03 12.92 -13.84
C GLY A 27 -22.90 12.00 -12.98
N GLY A 28 -22.40 10.82 -12.59
CA GLY A 28 -23.16 9.91 -11.73
C GLY A 28 -23.27 10.44 -10.31
N ALA A 29 -24.46 10.92 -9.91
CA ALA A 29 -24.77 11.25 -8.51
C ALA A 29 -24.48 10.08 -7.53
N ASP A 30 -24.44 8.84 -8.03
CA ASP A 30 -24.05 7.62 -7.30
C ASP A 30 -22.55 7.50 -6.99
N VAL A 31 -21.67 8.20 -7.72
CA VAL A 31 -20.22 8.11 -7.48
C VAL A 31 -19.85 8.82 -6.17
N ALA A 32 -20.53 9.92 -5.85
CA ALA A 32 -20.37 10.62 -4.60
C ALA A 32 -20.89 9.80 -3.41
N SER A 33 -22.01 9.07 -3.57
CA SER A 33 -22.54 8.18 -2.51
C SER A 33 -21.63 6.97 -2.27
N ALA A 34 -20.95 6.49 -3.32
CA ALA A 34 -19.97 5.40 -3.24
C ALA A 34 -18.57 5.85 -2.77
N GLU A 35 -18.31 7.14 -2.56
CA GLU A 35 -16.98 7.64 -2.20
C GLU A 35 -16.45 7.01 -0.90
N TRP A 36 -17.33 6.81 0.08
CA TRP A 36 -16.99 6.19 1.36
C TRP A 36 -16.46 4.75 1.16
N VAL A 37 -17.03 3.99 0.21
CA VAL A 37 -16.62 2.62 -0.09
C VAL A 37 -15.19 2.60 -0.59
N PHE A 38 -14.85 3.49 -1.52
CA PHE A 38 -13.49 3.58 -2.04
C PHE A 38 -12.49 3.99 -0.94
N ARG A 39 -12.87 4.90 -0.04
CA ARG A 39 -12.02 5.26 1.11
C ARG A 39 -11.74 4.05 2.01
N HIS A 40 -12.77 3.26 2.30
CA HIS A 40 -12.62 2.07 3.13
C HIS A 40 -11.72 1.00 2.47
N LEU A 41 -11.92 0.75 1.17
CA LEU A 41 -11.11 -0.19 0.40
C LEU A 41 -9.64 0.26 0.31
N LEU A 42 -9.38 1.56 0.11
CA LEU A 42 -8.03 2.11 0.07
C LEU A 42 -7.31 1.94 1.42
N GLN A 43 -8.00 2.16 2.54
CA GLN A 43 -7.44 1.95 3.87
C GLN A 43 -7.10 0.47 4.12
N ALA A 44 -7.98 -0.44 3.71
CA ALA A 44 -7.74 -1.88 3.81
C ALA A 44 -6.53 -2.31 2.97
N GLU A 45 -6.44 -1.86 1.71
CA GLU A 45 -5.32 -2.16 0.81
C GLU A 45 -3.99 -1.61 1.34
N GLN A 46 -3.98 -0.39 1.88
CA GLN A 46 -2.78 0.19 2.50
C GLN A 46 -2.29 -0.66 3.67
N THR A 47 -3.22 -1.12 4.52
CA THR A 47 -2.91 -1.97 5.67
C THR A 47 -2.35 -3.32 5.22
N ASP A 48 -2.99 -3.97 4.25
CA ASP A 48 -2.55 -5.26 3.73
C ASP A 48 -1.16 -5.18 3.08
N ARG A 49 -0.87 -4.12 2.32
CA ARG A 49 0.47 -3.89 1.76
C ARG A 49 1.54 -3.69 2.82
N ALA A 50 1.23 -2.94 3.88
CA ALA A 50 2.15 -2.75 4.99
C ALA A 50 2.47 -4.09 5.68
N LEU A 51 1.44 -4.91 5.95
CA LEU A 51 1.61 -6.25 6.52
C LEU A 51 2.45 -7.16 5.60
N ARG A 52 2.19 -7.15 4.29
CA ARG A 52 3.00 -7.90 3.31
C ARG A 52 4.46 -7.44 3.28
N SER A 53 4.71 -6.14 3.36
CA SER A 53 6.06 -5.57 3.39
C SER A 53 6.83 -6.01 4.63
N VAL A 54 6.22 -5.91 5.82
CA VAL A 54 6.81 -6.38 7.08
C VAL A 54 7.08 -7.87 7.03
N ARG A 55 6.12 -8.67 6.57
CA ARG A 55 6.30 -10.13 6.43
C ARG A 55 7.44 -10.47 5.47
N TYR A 56 7.57 -9.73 4.37
CA TYR A 56 8.68 -9.90 3.44
C TYR A 56 10.01 -9.57 4.10
N GLN A 57 10.13 -8.44 4.81
CA GLN A 57 11.35 -8.05 5.53
C GLN A 57 11.73 -9.09 6.59
N MET A 58 10.77 -9.54 7.41
CA MET A 58 10.99 -10.57 8.43
C MET A 58 11.44 -11.90 7.83
N ARG A 59 10.96 -12.25 6.63
CA ARG A 59 11.37 -13.46 5.92
C ARG A 59 12.73 -13.31 5.23
N ALA A 60 13.02 -12.13 4.68
CA ALA A 60 14.23 -11.86 3.91
C ALA A 60 15.43 -11.50 4.79
N ALA A 61 15.22 -11.07 6.03
CA ALA A 61 16.27 -10.82 7.00
C ALA A 61 16.64 -12.15 7.69
N PRO A 62 17.75 -12.83 7.32
CA PRO A 62 18.29 -13.85 8.19
C PRO A 62 18.62 -13.19 9.52
N PHE A 63 18.16 -13.77 10.63
CA PHE A 63 18.71 -13.40 11.93
C PHE A 63 20.22 -13.56 11.84
N PRO A 64 21.02 -12.57 12.28
CA PRO A 64 22.45 -12.76 12.43
C PRO A 64 22.64 -14.04 13.21
N LEU A 65 23.27 -15.05 12.60
CA LEU A 65 23.68 -16.27 13.29
C LEU A 65 24.39 -15.78 14.55
N HIS A 66 24.08 -16.36 15.72
CA HIS A 66 24.83 -16.05 16.94
C HIS A 66 26.31 -16.30 16.63
N ARG A 67 27.05 -15.25 16.26
CA ARG A 67 28.50 -15.24 16.32
C ARG A 67 28.79 -15.06 17.78
N ASP A 68 29.15 -16.15 18.42
CA ASP A 68 29.81 -16.07 19.71
C ASP A 68 31.11 -15.27 19.54
N LEU A 69 31.58 -14.70 20.65
CA LEU A 69 32.84 -13.96 20.67
C LEU A 69 34.05 -14.85 20.28
N ALA A 70 33.86 -16.18 20.30
CA ALA A 70 34.87 -17.16 19.92
C ALA A 70 35.04 -17.32 18.39
N GLY A 71 34.09 -16.85 17.57
CA GLY A 71 34.15 -16.91 16.10
C GLY A 71 34.79 -15.69 15.41
N PHE A 72 35.34 -14.74 16.16
CA PHE A 72 36.10 -13.62 15.60
C PHE A 72 37.60 -13.99 15.50
N GLU A 73 38.08 -14.28 14.29
CA GLU A 73 39.51 -14.23 13.99
C GLU A 73 39.93 -12.76 13.89
N PHE A 74 40.88 -12.37 14.74
CA PHE A 74 41.54 -11.06 14.72
C PHE A 74 42.95 -11.26 14.15
N ASP A 75 43.04 -11.54 12.86
CA ASP A 75 44.29 -11.39 12.09
C ASP A 75 44.35 -10.00 11.43
#